data_AF-A0A7J5W821-F1
#
_entry.id   AF-A0A7J5W821-F1
#
_cell.length_a   1.000
_cell.length_b   1.000
_cell.length_c   1.000
_cell.angle_alpha   90.00
_cell.angle_beta   90.00
_cell.angle_gamma   90.00
#
_symmetry.space_group_name_H-M   'P 1'
#
loop_
_entity.id
_entity.type
_entity.pdbx_description
1 polymer ?
#
loop_
_entity_poly.entity_id
_entity_poly.type
_entity_poly.pdbx_seq_one_letter_code
_entity_poly.pdbx_strand_id
1 'polypeptide(L)'
;MARPGPIFRKWAFIAAAAIVVVLLVLPVFSTLQPGYYERYPSLQGRMANWRTSTHTKMRCADCHVDPGALGFVVFAAKSVPAFYSQLVFGPTPTNLLGVPSSAACEKCHTINRQVSPNGDLLIPHRAHIEVLGLRCAVCHKDLVHSENPQGFNKPVMATCMTCHDGKQAKNACINCHTRKEVPVTHKQRDWLDVHGTRTDTVECGTCHSYQPDYCNTTCHKQLPPSHAGSFRQTHPLRIKVRGTKGCDFCHGGETFCKECH
;
A
#
# COMPACT_ATOMS: atom_id res chain seq x y z
N MET A 1 33.60 -55.35 0.70
CA MET A 1 32.94 -54.18 1.33
C MET A 1 31.91 -54.68 2.33
N ALA A 2 32.11 -54.44 3.62
CA ALA A 2 31.19 -54.89 4.67
C ALA A 2 29.86 -54.14 4.57
N ARG A 3 28.73 -54.87 4.55
CA ARG A 3 27.40 -54.26 4.55
C ARG A 3 27.18 -53.55 5.90
N PRO A 4 26.76 -52.27 5.92
CA PRO A 4 26.54 -51.55 7.17
C PRO A 4 25.48 -52.24 8.03
N GLY A 5 25.73 -52.29 9.34
CA GLY A 5 24.87 -52.96 10.31
C GLY A 5 23.44 -52.37 10.37
N PRO A 6 22.46 -53.14 10.88
CA PRO A 6 21.03 -52.77 10.85
C PRO A 6 20.73 -51.47 11.63
N ILE A 7 21.50 -51.15 12.66
CA ILE A 7 21.40 -49.89 13.42
C ILE A 7 21.83 -48.71 12.55
N PHE A 8 22.95 -48.84 11.83
CA PHE A 8 23.45 -47.79 10.94
C PHE A 8 22.48 -47.51 9.78
N ARG A 9 21.87 -48.56 9.20
CA ARG A 9 20.83 -48.39 8.16
C ARG A 9 19.59 -47.68 8.67
N LYS A 10 19.15 -47.94 9.91
CA LYS A 10 18.02 -47.22 10.54
C LYS A 10 18.32 -45.74 10.73
N TRP A 11 19.49 -45.40 11.28
CA TRP A 11 19.90 -43.99 11.46
C TRP A 11 20.11 -43.26 10.13
N ALA A 12 20.68 -43.93 9.13
CA ALA A 12 20.82 -43.36 7.79
C ALA A 12 19.44 -43.07 7.14
N PHE A 13 18.47 -43.96 7.32
CA PHE A 13 17.09 -43.73 6.86
C PHE A 13 16.41 -42.55 7.57
N ILE A 14 16.55 -42.47 8.89
CA ILE A 14 15.99 -41.36 9.69
C ILE A 14 16.63 -40.03 9.26
N ALA A 15 17.95 -39.98 9.07
CA ALA A 15 18.66 -38.80 8.60
C ALA A 15 18.21 -38.38 7.19
N ALA A 16 18.09 -39.32 6.26
CA ALA A 16 17.60 -39.04 4.91
C ALA A 16 16.16 -38.51 4.92
N ALA A 17 15.27 -39.12 5.71
CA ALA A 17 13.89 -38.65 5.86
C ALA A 17 13.84 -37.24 6.47
N ALA A 18 14.65 -36.96 7.49
CA ALA A 18 14.75 -35.63 8.09
C ALA A 18 15.25 -34.59 7.08
N ILE A 19 16.25 -34.93 6.26
CA ILE A 19 16.75 -34.04 5.21
C ILE A 19 15.65 -33.72 4.19
N VAL A 20 14.91 -34.73 3.71
CA VAL A 20 13.82 -34.51 2.76
C VAL A 20 12.72 -33.63 3.36
N VAL A 21 12.34 -33.87 4.62
CA VAL A 21 11.37 -33.02 5.32
C VAL A 21 11.89 -31.60 5.43
N VAL A 22 13.15 -31.39 5.82
CA VAL A 22 13.74 -30.04 5.90
C VAL A 22 13.74 -29.36 4.54
N LEU A 23 14.16 -30.04 3.47
CA LEU A 23 14.20 -29.49 2.11
C LEU A 23 12.81 -29.14 1.56
N LEU A 24 11.74 -29.76 2.04
CA LEU A 24 10.38 -29.45 1.60
C LEU A 24 9.67 -28.45 2.51
N VAL A 25 9.86 -28.56 3.82
CA VAL A 25 9.13 -27.78 4.83
C VAL A 25 9.77 -26.42 5.07
N LEU A 26 11.10 -26.35 5.15
CA LEU A 26 11.82 -25.10 5.40
C LEU A 26 11.51 -24.04 4.33
N PRO A 27 11.49 -24.34 3.02
CA PRO A 27 11.09 -23.37 1.99
C PRO A 27 9.72 -22.74 2.22
N VAL A 28 8.72 -23.56 2.56
CA VAL A 28 7.33 -23.12 2.75
C VAL A 28 7.24 -22.10 3.87
N PHE A 29 7.83 -22.40 5.03
CA PHE A 29 7.75 -21.52 6.18
C PHE A 29 8.68 -20.31 6.08
N SER A 30 9.85 -20.48 5.47
CA SER A 30 10.83 -19.41 5.29
C SER A 30 10.30 -18.32 4.38
N THR A 31 9.66 -18.69 3.26
CA THR A 31 9.05 -17.73 2.32
C THR A 31 7.83 -16.99 2.87
N LEU A 32 7.37 -17.32 4.08
CA LEU A 32 6.32 -16.59 4.79
C LEU A 32 6.87 -15.66 5.88
N GLN A 33 8.18 -15.62 6.09
CA GLN A 33 8.82 -14.73 7.06
C GLN A 33 9.31 -13.44 6.40
N PRO A 34 9.12 -12.27 7.02
CA PRO A 34 9.69 -11.01 6.51
C PRO A 34 11.21 -11.08 6.31
N GLY A 35 11.92 -11.69 7.28
CA GLY A 35 13.39 -11.82 7.26
C GLY A 35 13.93 -12.58 6.04
N TYR A 36 13.13 -13.46 5.44
CA TYR A 36 13.51 -14.15 4.21
C TYR A 36 13.66 -13.18 3.01
N TYR A 37 12.81 -12.16 2.93
CA TYR A 37 12.84 -11.18 1.84
C TYR A 37 13.80 -10.02 2.12
N GLU A 38 14.02 -9.68 3.39
CA GLU A 38 14.92 -8.60 3.80
C GLU A 38 16.39 -8.83 3.41
N ARG A 39 16.78 -10.09 3.21
CA ARG A 39 18.12 -10.45 2.72
C ARG A 39 18.40 -9.96 1.29
N TYR A 40 17.35 -9.66 0.52
CA TYR A 40 17.48 -9.23 -0.87
C TYR A 40 17.46 -7.70 -0.96
N PRO A 41 18.55 -7.05 -1.42
CA PRO A 41 18.60 -5.59 -1.52
C PRO A 41 17.46 -5.00 -2.35
N SER A 42 17.06 -5.68 -3.42
CA SER A 42 15.95 -5.25 -4.30
C SER A 42 14.58 -5.22 -3.63
N LEU A 43 14.41 -5.89 -2.47
CA LEU A 43 13.15 -5.97 -1.75
C LEU A 43 13.14 -5.13 -0.46
N GLN A 44 14.29 -4.59 -0.03
CA GLN A 44 14.40 -3.84 1.22
C GLN A 44 13.41 -2.67 1.30
N GLY A 45 13.25 -1.90 0.22
CA GLY A 45 12.29 -0.80 0.16
C GLY A 45 10.84 -1.27 0.39
N ARG A 46 10.43 -2.38 -0.23
CA ARG A 46 9.08 -2.95 -0.05
C ARG A 46 8.86 -3.46 1.37
N MET A 47 9.91 -4.02 1.99
CA MET A 47 9.84 -4.50 3.38
C MET A 47 9.82 -3.33 4.38
N ALA A 48 10.57 -2.26 4.12
CA ALA A 48 10.50 -1.04 4.91
C ALA A 48 9.09 -0.42 4.87
N ASN A 49 8.48 -0.36 3.69
CA ASN A 49 7.11 0.12 3.51
C ASN A 49 6.08 -0.75 4.27
N TRP A 50 6.23 -2.08 4.23
CA TRP A 50 5.33 -2.97 4.96
C TRP A 50 5.44 -2.78 6.48
N ARG A 51 6.67 -2.66 7.01
CA ARG A 51 6.95 -2.47 8.44
C ARG A 51 6.28 -1.23 9.04
N THR A 52 6.13 -0.15 8.25
CA THR A 52 5.48 1.09 8.67
C THR A 52 4.01 1.18 8.27
N SER A 53 3.48 0.17 7.58
CA SER A 53 2.09 0.14 7.14
C SER A 53 1.12 -0.18 8.28
N THR A 54 -0.16 0.13 8.07
CA THR A 54 -1.27 -0.27 8.96
C THR A 54 -1.46 -1.78 9.09
N HIS A 55 -0.84 -2.58 8.21
CA HIS A 55 -0.92 -4.03 8.20
C HIS A 55 0.38 -4.71 8.69
N THR A 56 1.28 -3.97 9.33
CA THR A 56 2.55 -4.50 9.90
C THR A 56 2.35 -5.66 10.89
N LYS A 57 1.17 -5.74 11.53
CA LYS A 57 0.81 -6.84 12.44
C LYS A 57 0.26 -8.09 11.74
N MET A 58 -0.03 -8.02 10.45
CA MET A 58 -0.56 -9.16 9.69
C MET A 58 0.58 -10.02 9.15
N ARG A 59 0.39 -11.35 9.11
CA ARG A 59 1.39 -12.26 8.56
C ARG A 59 1.33 -12.22 7.04
N CYS A 60 2.45 -12.52 6.37
CA CYS A 60 2.49 -12.60 4.91
C CYS A 60 1.43 -13.58 4.36
N ALA A 61 1.22 -14.71 5.06
CA ALA A 61 0.24 -15.72 4.72
C ALA A 61 -1.22 -15.22 4.80
N ASP A 62 -1.51 -14.24 5.65
CA ASP A 62 -2.89 -13.78 5.83
C ASP A 62 -3.42 -13.11 4.55
N CYS A 63 -2.51 -12.52 3.77
CA CYS A 63 -2.77 -11.84 2.50
C CYS A 63 -2.38 -12.66 1.27
N HIS A 64 -1.18 -13.23 1.24
CA HIS A 64 -0.62 -13.86 0.02
C HIS A 64 -0.94 -15.35 -0.12
N VAL A 65 -1.61 -15.95 0.87
CA VAL A 65 -2.11 -17.33 0.78
C VAL A 65 -3.63 -17.30 0.81
N ASP A 66 -4.24 -17.88 -0.22
CA ASP A 66 -5.69 -17.97 -0.30
C ASP A 66 -6.25 -18.71 0.92
N PRO A 67 -7.41 -18.28 1.46
CA PRO A 67 -8.04 -18.94 2.58
C PRO A 67 -8.29 -20.43 2.36
N GLY A 68 -8.21 -21.21 3.44
CA GLY A 68 -8.55 -22.63 3.45
C GLY A 68 -7.37 -23.57 3.17
N ALA A 69 -7.59 -24.87 3.41
CA ALA A 69 -6.55 -25.89 3.30
C ALA A 69 -6.00 -26.01 1.88
N LEU A 70 -6.87 -25.91 0.87
CA LEU A 70 -6.47 -25.97 -0.54
C LEU A 70 -5.54 -24.81 -0.92
N GLY A 71 -5.85 -23.58 -0.47
CA GLY A 71 -5.00 -22.41 -0.72
C GLY A 71 -3.59 -22.58 -0.14
N PHE A 72 -3.49 -23.13 1.08
CA PHE A 72 -2.20 -23.46 1.68
C PHE A 72 -1.45 -24.56 0.90
N VAL A 73 -2.12 -25.64 0.48
CA VAL A 73 -1.49 -26.71 -0.31
C VAL A 73 -0.96 -26.17 -1.64
N VAL A 74 -1.74 -25.35 -2.34
CA VAL A 74 -1.31 -24.70 -3.59
C VAL A 74 -0.11 -23.79 -3.37
N PHE A 75 -0.11 -23.01 -2.28
CA PHE A 75 1.04 -22.19 -1.91
C PHE A 75 2.28 -23.05 -1.63
N ALA A 76 2.15 -24.09 -0.80
CA ALA A 76 3.27 -24.95 -0.42
C ALA A 76 3.92 -25.64 -1.65
N ALA A 77 3.10 -26.08 -2.60
CA ALA A 77 3.59 -26.67 -3.85
C ALA A 77 4.39 -25.67 -4.71
N LYS A 78 4.02 -24.38 -4.69
CA LYS A 78 4.71 -23.30 -5.41
C LYS A 78 5.93 -22.77 -4.66
N SER A 79 5.91 -22.76 -3.33
CA SER A 79 6.97 -22.15 -2.51
C SER A 79 8.29 -22.91 -2.55
N VAL A 80 8.25 -24.25 -2.67
CA VAL A 80 9.47 -25.07 -2.72
C VAL A 80 10.34 -24.72 -3.95
N PRO A 81 9.86 -24.84 -5.20
CA PRO A 81 10.65 -24.48 -6.36
C PRO A 81 10.99 -22.98 -6.39
N ALA A 82 10.08 -22.11 -5.93
CA ALA A 82 10.32 -20.67 -5.85
C ALA A 82 11.47 -20.32 -4.90
N PHE A 83 11.53 -20.93 -3.71
CA PHE A 83 12.59 -20.71 -2.74
C PHE A 83 13.97 -21.03 -3.32
N TYR A 84 14.12 -22.21 -3.95
CA TYR A 84 15.39 -22.60 -4.55
C TYR A 84 15.75 -21.74 -5.77
N SER A 85 14.76 -21.40 -6.60
CA SER A 85 14.96 -20.47 -7.72
C SER A 85 15.45 -19.10 -7.22
N GLN A 86 14.84 -18.57 -6.16
CA GLN A 86 15.22 -17.29 -5.56
C GLN A 86 16.59 -17.30 -4.90
N LEU A 87 17.06 -18.44 -4.40
CA LEU A 87 18.42 -18.59 -3.89
C LEU A 87 19.48 -18.50 -4.99
N VAL A 88 19.19 -19.06 -6.16
CA VAL A 88 20.14 -19.13 -7.28
C VAL A 88 20.08 -17.87 -8.16
N PHE A 89 18.88 -17.42 -8.50
CA PHE A 89 18.65 -16.35 -9.49
C PHE A 89 18.15 -15.04 -8.87
N GLY A 90 17.83 -15.03 -7.58
CA GLY A 90 17.23 -13.88 -6.90
C GLY A 90 15.71 -13.76 -7.07
N PRO A 91 15.09 -12.79 -6.36
CA PRO A 91 13.65 -12.57 -6.42
C PRO A 91 13.23 -11.85 -7.70
N THR A 92 12.07 -12.21 -8.24
CA THR A 92 11.40 -11.50 -9.32
C THR A 92 10.03 -11.02 -8.85
N PRO A 93 9.38 -10.08 -9.55
CA PRO A 93 8.04 -9.61 -9.17
C PRO A 93 6.96 -10.71 -9.13
N THR A 94 7.20 -11.87 -9.76
CA THR A 94 6.18 -12.91 -9.99
C THR A 94 6.51 -14.27 -9.40
N ASN A 95 7.71 -14.48 -8.84
CA ASN A 95 8.16 -15.84 -8.56
C ASN A 95 7.60 -16.50 -7.28
N LEU A 96 6.81 -15.81 -6.45
CA LEU A 96 6.03 -16.48 -5.40
C LEU A 96 4.84 -15.67 -4.89
N LEU A 97 5.10 -14.51 -4.27
CA LEU A 97 4.06 -13.68 -3.65
C LEU A 97 3.43 -12.77 -4.69
N GLY A 98 2.35 -13.29 -5.30
CA GLY A 98 1.51 -12.52 -6.20
C GLY A 98 0.61 -11.52 -5.47
N VAL A 99 -0.14 -10.76 -6.25
CA VAL A 99 -1.18 -9.86 -5.74
C VAL A 99 -2.24 -10.68 -4.99
N PRO A 100 -2.57 -10.35 -3.72
CA PRO A 100 -3.62 -11.01 -2.96
C PRO A 100 -4.97 -11.09 -3.69
N SER A 101 -5.72 -12.16 -3.43
CA SER A 101 -7.11 -12.28 -3.86
C SER A 101 -8.03 -11.41 -2.99
N SER A 102 -9.22 -11.06 -3.52
CA SER A 102 -10.23 -10.33 -2.72
C SER A 102 -10.66 -11.12 -1.49
N ALA A 103 -10.70 -12.46 -1.58
CA ALA A 103 -11.03 -13.35 -0.48
C ALA A 103 -10.10 -13.19 0.74
N ALA A 104 -8.83 -12.84 0.53
CA ALA A 104 -7.91 -12.56 1.63
C ALA A 104 -8.30 -11.28 2.38
N CYS A 105 -8.74 -10.24 1.66
CA CYS A 105 -9.20 -8.98 2.22
C CYS A 105 -10.54 -9.14 2.95
N GLU A 106 -11.44 -9.93 2.39
CA GLU A 106 -12.80 -10.14 2.88
C GLU A 106 -12.88 -10.96 4.18
N LYS A 107 -11.78 -11.59 4.61
CA LYS A 107 -11.67 -12.16 5.96
C LYS A 107 -11.94 -11.14 7.06
N CYS A 108 -11.59 -9.86 6.79
CA CYS A 108 -11.67 -8.78 7.77
C CYS A 108 -12.46 -7.55 7.26
N HIS A 109 -12.51 -7.31 5.95
CA HIS A 109 -13.15 -6.14 5.35
C HIS A 109 -14.45 -6.50 4.63
N THR A 110 -15.47 -5.65 4.78
CA THR A 110 -16.75 -5.82 4.07
C THR A 110 -16.83 -4.87 2.87
N ILE A 111 -17.55 -5.29 1.83
CA ILE A 111 -17.86 -4.46 0.64
C ILE A 111 -19.13 -3.62 0.81
N ASN A 112 -19.74 -3.64 2.00
CA ASN A 112 -21.03 -3.00 2.28
C ASN A 112 -20.87 -1.51 2.58
N ARG A 113 -20.27 -0.79 1.63
CA ARG A 113 -19.99 0.64 1.74
C ARG A 113 -20.24 1.36 0.43
N GLN A 114 -20.99 2.47 0.50
CA GLN A 114 -21.41 3.26 -0.65
C GLN A 114 -20.62 4.57 -0.84
N VAL A 115 -19.93 5.04 0.20
CA VAL A 115 -19.21 6.33 0.19
C VAL A 115 -17.79 6.19 0.74
N SER A 116 -16.86 7.11 0.50
CA SER A 116 -15.54 7.26 1.15
C SER A 116 -15.66 7.24 2.69
N PRO A 117 -14.58 6.96 3.48
CA PRO A 117 -14.67 7.07 4.94
C PRO A 117 -15.07 8.49 5.39
N ASN A 118 -14.70 9.50 4.61
CA ASN A 118 -15.03 10.90 4.84
C ASN A 118 -16.42 11.30 4.29
N GLY A 119 -17.12 10.40 3.58
CA GLY A 119 -18.46 10.62 3.03
C GLY A 119 -18.54 11.51 1.78
N ASP A 120 -17.40 12.01 1.30
CA ASP A 120 -17.27 12.97 0.20
C ASP A 120 -17.29 12.34 -1.21
N LEU A 121 -17.09 11.02 -1.32
CA LEU A 121 -16.95 10.31 -2.59
C LEU A 121 -17.88 9.10 -2.64
N LEU A 122 -18.81 9.04 -3.58
CA LEU A 122 -19.62 7.88 -3.94
C LEU A 122 -18.71 6.80 -4.53
N ILE A 123 -18.54 5.72 -3.79
CA ILE A 123 -17.80 4.52 -4.22
C ILE A 123 -18.58 3.30 -3.74
N PRO A 124 -19.63 2.89 -4.46
CA PRO A 124 -20.36 1.67 -4.15
C PRO A 124 -19.45 0.46 -4.41
N HIS A 125 -18.83 -0.08 -3.37
CA HIS A 125 -17.88 -1.19 -3.51
C HIS A 125 -18.57 -2.42 -4.10
N ARG A 126 -19.83 -2.68 -3.75
CA ARG A 126 -20.63 -3.76 -4.35
C ARG A 126 -20.71 -3.68 -5.87
N ALA A 127 -20.90 -2.48 -6.44
CA ALA A 127 -20.94 -2.32 -7.89
C ALA A 127 -19.59 -2.69 -8.52
N HIS A 128 -18.49 -2.28 -7.90
CA HIS A 128 -17.14 -2.54 -8.43
C HIS A 128 -16.71 -4.01 -8.24
N ILE A 129 -17.00 -4.60 -7.09
CA ILE A 129 -16.48 -5.92 -6.72
C ILE A 129 -17.44 -7.05 -7.13
N GLU A 130 -18.72 -6.95 -6.78
CA GLU A 130 -19.70 -8.02 -7.03
C GLU A 130 -20.28 -7.93 -8.44
N VAL A 131 -20.69 -6.74 -8.89
CA VAL A 131 -21.33 -6.58 -10.20
C VAL A 131 -20.31 -6.57 -11.34
N LEU A 132 -19.21 -5.84 -11.18
CA LEU A 132 -18.16 -5.72 -12.20
C LEU A 132 -17.02 -6.74 -12.03
N GLY A 133 -16.99 -7.50 -10.93
CA GLY A 133 -15.98 -8.54 -10.71
C GLY A 133 -14.56 -8.03 -10.48
N LEU A 134 -14.37 -6.75 -10.11
CA LEU A 134 -13.04 -6.19 -9.90
C LEU A 134 -12.42 -6.74 -8.60
N ARG A 135 -11.09 -6.91 -8.61
CA ARG A 135 -10.34 -7.31 -7.40
C ARG A 135 -10.01 -6.09 -6.54
N CYS A 136 -9.96 -6.26 -5.22
CA CYS A 136 -9.64 -5.16 -4.29
C CYS A 136 -8.33 -4.43 -4.65
N ALA A 137 -7.31 -5.19 -5.04
CA ALA A 137 -5.99 -4.67 -5.39
C ALA A 137 -5.93 -3.90 -6.72
N VAL A 138 -7.01 -3.87 -7.52
CA VAL A 138 -7.12 -2.98 -8.70
C VAL A 138 -7.10 -1.54 -8.25
N CYS A 139 -7.86 -1.21 -7.20
CA CYS A 139 -7.91 0.14 -6.63
C CYS A 139 -6.87 0.31 -5.52
N HIS A 140 -6.73 -0.67 -4.64
CA HIS A 140 -5.80 -0.66 -3.50
C HIS A 140 -4.42 -1.20 -3.87
N LYS A 141 -3.83 -0.66 -4.94
CA LYS A 141 -2.52 -1.08 -5.46
C LYS A 141 -1.42 -0.82 -4.42
N ASP A 142 -0.50 -1.78 -4.29
CA ASP A 142 0.68 -1.71 -3.43
C ASP A 142 0.39 -1.26 -1.98
N LEU A 143 -0.78 -1.65 -1.45
CA LEU A 143 -1.33 -1.22 -0.16
C LEU A 143 -0.31 -1.19 1.00
N VAL A 144 0.61 -2.14 1.03
CA VAL A 144 1.66 -2.26 2.06
C VAL A 144 3.07 -2.23 1.48
N HIS A 145 3.22 -2.06 0.17
CA HIS A 145 4.50 -2.20 -0.52
C HIS A 145 4.98 -0.91 -1.20
N SER A 146 4.12 0.09 -1.35
CA SER A 146 4.52 1.44 -1.75
C SER A 146 4.83 2.29 -0.53
N GLU A 147 5.57 3.38 -0.77
CA GLU A 147 5.78 4.39 0.24
C GLU A 147 4.43 4.92 0.73
N ASN A 148 4.29 5.04 2.04
CA ASN A 148 3.05 5.43 2.66
C ASN A 148 3.32 6.33 3.87
N PRO A 149 3.56 7.63 3.64
CA PRO A 149 3.91 8.55 4.72
C PRO A 149 2.79 8.74 5.76
N GLN A 150 1.55 8.35 5.43
CA GLN A 150 0.37 8.45 6.30
C GLN A 150 -0.12 7.11 6.88
N GLY A 151 0.49 5.98 6.54
CA GLY A 151 0.04 4.66 6.95
C GLY A 151 -1.20 4.11 6.22
N PHE A 152 -1.84 4.87 5.33
CA PHE A 152 -2.98 4.43 4.51
C PHE A 152 -2.77 4.70 3.01
N ASN A 153 -2.62 3.63 2.24
CA ASN A 153 -2.62 3.68 0.78
C ASN A 153 -4.06 3.67 0.29
N LYS A 154 -4.53 4.84 -0.14
CA LYS A 154 -5.86 5.06 -0.72
C LYS A 154 -5.74 5.24 -2.23
N PRO A 155 -6.72 4.76 -3.02
CA PRO A 155 -6.70 4.98 -4.47
C PRO A 155 -6.67 6.48 -4.76
N VAL A 156 -5.82 6.87 -5.70
CA VAL A 156 -5.80 8.24 -6.22
C VAL A 156 -6.85 8.39 -7.30
N MET A 157 -7.29 9.62 -7.58
CA MET A 157 -8.30 9.87 -8.61
C MET A 157 -7.91 9.28 -9.97
N ALA A 158 -6.63 9.34 -10.33
CA ALA A 158 -6.10 8.74 -11.54
C ALA A 158 -6.43 7.24 -11.67
N THR A 159 -6.47 6.49 -10.56
CA THR A 159 -6.89 5.08 -10.55
C THR A 159 -8.34 4.93 -10.99
N CYS A 160 -9.24 5.80 -10.53
CA CYS A 160 -10.65 5.78 -10.93
C CYS A 160 -10.81 6.13 -12.42
N MET A 161 -10.05 7.11 -12.89
CA MET A 161 -10.09 7.60 -14.27
C MET A 161 -9.55 6.60 -15.29
N THR A 162 -8.91 5.50 -14.86
CA THR A 162 -8.54 4.39 -15.76
C THR A 162 -9.76 3.75 -16.44
N CYS A 163 -10.94 3.84 -15.82
CA CYS A 163 -12.20 3.36 -16.38
C CYS A 163 -13.27 4.46 -16.46
N HIS A 164 -13.25 5.43 -15.54
CA HIS A 164 -14.16 6.59 -15.58
C HIS A 164 -13.63 7.67 -16.52
N ASP A 165 -13.56 7.34 -17.81
CA ASP A 165 -13.03 8.20 -18.88
C ASP A 165 -14.13 8.86 -19.74
N GLY A 166 -15.40 8.59 -19.44
CA GLY A 166 -16.56 9.05 -20.20
C GLY A 166 -16.94 8.12 -21.36
N LYS A 167 -16.13 7.10 -21.66
CA LYS A 167 -16.39 6.06 -22.66
C LYS A 167 -16.78 4.74 -22.00
N GLN A 168 -15.91 4.21 -21.13
CA GLN A 168 -16.14 2.96 -20.42
C GLN A 168 -17.06 3.16 -19.21
N ALA A 169 -16.87 4.24 -18.46
CA ALA A 169 -17.73 4.61 -17.35
C ALA A 169 -17.92 6.13 -17.26
N LYS A 170 -19.03 6.54 -16.63
CA LYS A 170 -19.37 7.96 -16.48
C LYS A 170 -18.29 8.68 -15.69
N ASN A 171 -17.82 9.81 -16.19
CA ASN A 171 -16.72 10.58 -15.61
C ASN A 171 -17.13 11.96 -15.08
N ALA A 172 -18.41 12.33 -15.18
CA ALA A 172 -18.86 13.62 -14.64
C ALA A 172 -18.59 13.67 -13.14
N CYS A 173 -18.07 14.80 -12.66
CA CYS A 173 -17.50 14.94 -11.32
C CYS A 173 -18.49 14.55 -10.22
N ILE A 174 -19.76 14.94 -10.39
CA ILE A 174 -20.87 14.68 -9.47
C ILE A 174 -21.27 13.20 -9.37
N ASN A 175 -20.86 12.35 -10.31
CA ASN A 175 -21.12 10.90 -10.23
C ASN A 175 -20.30 10.26 -9.11
N CYS A 176 -19.20 10.89 -8.73
CA CYS A 176 -18.33 10.43 -7.66
C CYS A 176 -18.35 11.42 -6.50
N HIS A 177 -18.13 12.71 -6.72
CA HIS A 177 -18.01 13.68 -5.63
C HIS A 177 -19.39 14.16 -5.13
N THR A 178 -19.70 13.89 -3.87
CA THR A 178 -20.91 14.44 -3.20
C THR A 178 -20.65 15.85 -2.69
N ARG A 179 -19.42 16.11 -2.22
CA ARG A 179 -18.91 17.39 -1.71
C ARG A 179 -17.40 17.38 -1.90
N LYS A 180 -16.77 18.53 -2.12
CA LYS A 180 -15.31 18.66 -2.06
C LYS A 180 -14.97 19.82 -1.15
N GLU A 181 -14.07 19.62 -0.19
CA GLU A 181 -13.49 20.74 0.53
C GLU A 181 -12.71 21.57 -0.48
N VAL A 182 -13.17 22.79 -0.66
CA VAL A 182 -12.59 23.75 -1.58
C VAL A 182 -12.22 24.99 -0.75
N PRO A 183 -11.10 25.67 -1.07
CA PRO A 183 -10.76 26.93 -0.45
C PRO A 183 -11.95 27.90 -0.51
N VAL A 184 -11.99 28.88 0.41
CA VAL A 184 -13.14 29.81 0.51
C VAL A 184 -13.47 30.50 -0.82
N THR A 185 -12.47 30.71 -1.67
CA THR A 185 -12.58 31.27 -3.02
C THR A 185 -13.29 30.39 -4.05
N HIS A 186 -13.64 29.14 -3.70
CA HIS A 186 -14.15 28.12 -4.61
C HIS A 186 -15.51 27.55 -4.16
N LYS A 187 -16.24 28.26 -3.29
CA LYS A 187 -17.53 27.82 -2.73
C LYS A 187 -18.75 28.03 -3.66
N GLN A 188 -18.52 28.33 -4.93
CA GLN A 188 -19.61 28.55 -5.90
C GLN A 188 -20.39 27.24 -6.14
N ARG A 189 -21.72 27.32 -6.30
CA ARG A 189 -22.59 26.14 -6.38
C ARG A 189 -22.34 25.30 -7.63
N ASP A 190 -21.94 25.94 -8.71
CA ASP A 190 -21.58 25.39 -10.02
C ASP A 190 -20.08 25.09 -10.12
N TRP A 191 -19.33 25.16 -9.01
CA TRP A 191 -17.88 24.94 -9.04
C TRP A 191 -17.51 23.61 -9.68
N LEU A 192 -18.26 22.52 -9.41
CA LEU A 192 -17.93 21.20 -9.96
C LEU A 192 -18.03 21.18 -11.49
N ASP A 193 -18.97 21.94 -12.04
CA ASP A 193 -19.19 22.05 -13.47
C ASP A 193 -18.10 22.93 -14.10
N VAL A 194 -17.84 24.12 -13.54
CA VAL A 194 -16.82 25.05 -14.03
C VAL A 194 -15.41 24.48 -13.90
N HIS A 195 -15.08 23.87 -12.75
CA HIS A 195 -13.81 23.21 -12.50
C HIS A 195 -13.61 21.99 -13.39
N GLY A 196 -14.66 21.22 -13.64
CA GLY A 196 -14.63 20.09 -14.57
C GLY A 196 -14.14 20.50 -15.97
N THR A 197 -14.54 21.66 -16.47
CA THR A 197 -14.07 22.16 -17.79
C THR A 197 -12.60 22.57 -17.82
N ARG A 198 -11.95 22.76 -16.66
CA ARG A 198 -10.54 23.15 -16.61
C ARG A 198 -9.60 21.99 -16.96
N THR A 199 -10.07 20.74 -16.91
CA THR A 199 -9.25 19.56 -17.23
C THR A 199 -8.73 19.55 -18.66
N ASP A 200 -9.38 20.26 -19.57
CA ASP A 200 -8.94 20.37 -20.98
C ASP A 200 -7.76 21.33 -21.15
N THR A 201 -7.49 22.17 -20.15
CA THR A 201 -6.50 23.26 -20.23
C THR A 201 -5.41 23.16 -19.16
N VAL A 202 -5.65 22.39 -18.09
CA VAL A 202 -4.74 22.26 -16.95
C VAL A 202 -4.76 20.82 -16.45
N GLU A 203 -3.57 20.23 -16.35
CA GLU A 203 -3.38 18.91 -15.76
C GLU A 203 -3.86 18.88 -14.29
N CYS A 204 -4.64 17.85 -13.95
CA CYS A 204 -5.23 17.71 -12.60
C CYS A 204 -4.17 17.74 -11.50
N GLY A 205 -3.01 17.12 -11.79
CA GLY A 205 -1.88 17.02 -10.88
C GLY A 205 -1.31 18.37 -10.46
N THR A 206 -1.37 19.39 -11.31
CA THR A 206 -0.83 20.73 -11.01
C THR A 206 -1.41 21.30 -9.71
N CYS A 207 -2.67 20.99 -9.40
CA CYS A 207 -3.31 21.43 -8.16
C CYS A 207 -3.63 20.27 -7.19
N HIS A 208 -4.03 19.10 -7.69
CA HIS A 208 -4.47 17.96 -6.85
C HIS A 208 -3.33 17.02 -6.42
N SER A 209 -2.10 17.20 -6.92
CA SER A 209 -0.91 16.49 -6.38
C SER A 209 -0.27 17.22 -5.18
N TYR A 210 -0.67 18.47 -4.94
CA TYR A 210 -0.05 19.34 -3.94
C TYR A 210 -0.32 18.89 -2.49
N GLN A 211 -1.34 18.06 -2.25
CA GLN A 211 -1.47 17.31 -1.00
C GLN A 211 -1.99 15.90 -1.26
N PRO A 212 -1.29 14.86 -0.76
CA PRO A 212 -0.29 14.89 0.32
C PRO A 212 1.18 14.90 -0.12
N ASP A 213 1.47 14.86 -1.42
CA ASP A 213 2.79 14.48 -1.91
C ASP A 213 3.83 15.59 -1.75
N TYR A 214 3.49 16.85 -2.02
CA TYR A 214 4.39 18.00 -1.81
C TYR A 214 4.86 18.09 -0.34
N CYS A 215 3.93 17.97 0.61
CA CYS A 215 4.27 18.06 2.04
C CYS A 215 5.22 16.94 2.50
N ASN A 216 5.04 15.72 2.00
CA ASN A 216 5.82 14.56 2.49
C ASN A 216 7.09 14.28 1.71
N THR A 217 7.10 14.52 0.41
CA THR A 217 8.26 14.19 -0.43
C THR A 217 9.32 15.29 -0.40
N THR A 218 8.91 16.54 -0.18
CA THR A 218 9.80 17.70 -0.19
C THR A 218 10.19 18.14 1.23
N CYS A 219 9.23 18.28 2.16
CA CYS A 219 9.50 18.90 3.47
C CYS A 219 9.53 17.91 4.65
N HIS A 220 8.57 16.99 4.81
CA HIS A 220 8.56 16.09 5.98
C HIS A 220 9.57 14.94 5.92
N LYS A 221 10.18 14.66 4.76
CA LYS A 221 11.33 13.75 4.65
C LYS A 221 12.64 14.36 5.15
N GLN A 222 12.72 15.69 5.21
CA GLN A 222 13.94 16.43 5.57
C GLN A 222 13.71 17.29 6.82
N LEU A 223 13.10 16.70 7.85
CA LEU A 223 12.81 17.41 9.10
C LEU A 223 14.11 17.81 9.82
N PRO A 224 14.31 19.10 10.13
CA PRO A 224 15.32 19.49 11.10
C PRO A 224 15.02 18.87 12.46
N PRO A 225 16.03 18.58 13.31
CA PRO A 225 15.82 18.06 14.65
C PRO A 225 14.85 18.89 15.52
N SER A 226 14.77 20.20 15.27
CA SER A 226 13.85 21.14 15.96
C SER A 226 12.37 20.99 15.58
N HIS A 227 12.06 20.22 14.53
CA HIS A 227 10.72 20.02 13.97
C HIS A 227 10.24 18.56 14.09
N ALA A 228 10.91 17.76 14.91
CA ALA A 228 10.55 16.37 15.13
C ALA A 228 9.26 16.20 15.97
N GLY A 229 8.64 15.01 15.86
CA GLY A 229 7.50 14.61 16.69
C GLY A 229 6.18 15.29 16.31
N SER A 230 5.44 15.79 17.31
CA SER A 230 4.11 16.40 17.16
C SER A 230 4.15 17.85 16.69
N PHE A 231 5.24 18.31 16.07
CA PHE A 231 5.39 19.70 15.65
C PHE A 231 4.23 20.16 14.76
N ARG A 232 3.79 19.35 13.78
CA ARG A 232 2.61 19.69 12.94
C ARG A 232 1.34 19.94 13.74
N GLN A 233 1.11 19.18 14.81
CA GLN A 233 -0.09 19.29 15.64
C GLN A 233 0.00 20.50 16.59
N THR A 234 1.20 20.87 17.00
CA THR A 234 1.46 21.94 17.98
C THR A 234 1.89 23.26 17.32
N HIS A 235 2.22 23.24 16.03
CA HIS A 235 2.65 24.37 15.23
C HIS A 235 1.63 25.50 15.20
N PRO A 236 0.32 25.26 14.97
CA PRO A 236 -0.67 26.35 15.00
C PRO A 236 -0.71 27.07 16.35
N LEU A 237 -0.54 26.33 17.45
CA LEU A 237 -0.48 26.89 18.81
C LEU A 237 0.80 27.71 19.01
N ARG A 238 1.94 27.25 18.49
CA ARG A 238 3.21 28.00 18.56
C ARG A 238 3.15 29.30 17.78
N ILE A 239 2.57 29.30 16.58
CA ILE A 239 2.37 30.54 15.80
C ILE A 239 1.42 31.49 16.54
N LYS A 240 0.34 30.96 17.11
CA LYS A 240 -0.61 31.78 17.88
C LYS A 240 0.02 32.44 19.12
N VAL A 241 0.98 31.78 19.76
CA VAL A 241 1.64 32.27 20.99
C VAL A 241 2.88 33.12 20.70
N ARG A 242 3.70 32.74 19.72
CA ARG A 242 5.03 33.31 19.48
C ARG A 242 5.12 34.15 18.20
N GLY A 243 4.08 34.15 17.37
CA GLY A 243 4.11 34.78 16.05
C GLY A 243 5.06 34.08 15.08
N THR A 244 5.21 34.64 13.88
CA THR A 244 5.99 34.07 12.77
C THR A 244 7.43 34.57 12.70
N LYS A 245 7.75 35.70 13.36
CA LYS A 245 9.03 36.42 13.19
C LYS A 245 10.28 35.56 13.40
N GLY A 246 10.26 34.63 14.34
CA GLY A 246 11.40 33.73 14.60
C GLY A 246 11.51 32.58 13.58
N CYS A 247 10.41 32.23 12.92
CA CYS A 247 10.35 31.18 11.90
C CYS A 247 10.80 31.73 10.54
N ASP A 248 10.49 33.00 10.25
CA ASP A 248 10.83 33.68 9.00
C ASP A 248 12.33 33.66 8.70
N PHE A 249 13.18 33.62 9.74
CA PHE A 249 14.63 33.55 9.61
C PHE A 249 15.13 32.31 8.84
N CYS A 250 14.48 31.16 9.03
CA CYS A 250 14.82 29.92 8.32
C CYS A 250 13.85 29.61 7.17
N HIS A 251 12.60 30.09 7.25
CA HIS A 251 11.52 29.75 6.33
C HIS A 251 11.26 30.80 5.25
N GLY A 252 12.02 31.90 5.19
CA GLY A 252 11.91 32.85 4.08
C GLY A 252 10.63 33.69 4.06
N GLY A 253 9.87 33.71 5.17
CA GLY A 253 8.76 34.64 5.38
C GLY A 253 7.38 34.16 4.90
N GLU A 254 6.55 35.12 4.49
CA GLU A 254 5.10 34.93 4.25
C GLU A 254 4.79 33.95 3.11
N THR A 255 5.68 33.83 2.12
CA THR A 255 5.54 32.92 0.98
C THR A 255 5.52 31.47 1.42
N PHE A 256 6.40 31.07 2.34
CA PHE A 256 6.44 29.71 2.88
C PHE A 256 5.19 29.35 3.68
N CYS A 257 4.63 30.30 4.44
CA CYS A 257 3.40 30.07 5.19
C CYS A 257 2.20 29.79 4.26
N LYS A 258 2.17 30.45 3.09
CA LYS A 258 1.12 30.30 2.06
C LYS A 258 1.21 28.98 1.28
N GLU A 259 2.34 28.28 1.34
CA GLU A 259 2.46 26.93 0.74
C GLU A 259 1.67 25.89 1.56
N CYS A 260 1.35 26.20 2.82
CA CYS A 260 0.66 25.31 3.74
C CYS A 260 -0.76 25.76 4.15
N HIS A 261 -1.11 27.04 3.97
CA HIS A 261 -2.36 27.67 4.41
C HIS A 261 -3.00 28.50 3.29
#